data_AF-A0A9E2LB57-F1
#
_entry.id   AF-A0A9E2LB57-F1
#
_cell.length_a   1.000
_cell.length_b   1.000
_cell.length_c   1.000
_cell.angle_alpha   90.00
_cell.angle_beta   90.00
_cell.angle_gamma   90.00
#
_symmetry.space_group_name_H-M   'P 1'
#
loop_
_entity.id
_entity.type
_entity.pdbx_description
1 polymer ?
#
loop_
_entity_poly.entity_id
_entity_poly.type
_entity_poly.pdbx_seq_one_letter_code
_entity_poly.pdbx_strand_id
1 'polypeptide(L)' 'QAKHRGLEVTQTRADLSGPVRTVASPIRMSLTPVVYDRPPPALGADTEAMLGELGARDRAS' A
#
# COMPACT_ATOMS: atom_id res chain seq x y z
N GLN A 1 -5.99 22.31 3.30
CA GLN A 1 -7.01 21.83 2.34
C GLN A 1 -7.30 20.33 2.48
N ALA A 2 -6.31 19.42 2.51
CA ALA A 2 -6.55 17.97 2.68
C ALA A 2 -7.36 17.59 3.95
N LYS A 3 -7.04 18.19 5.11
CA LYS A 3 -7.75 17.97 6.39
C LYS A 3 -9.24 18.31 6.33
N HIS A 4 -9.62 19.38 5.61
CA HIS A 4 -11.01 19.84 5.52
C HIS A 4 -11.90 18.98 4.60
N ARG A 5 -11.31 18.07 3.81
CA ARG A 5 -12.03 17.19 2.88
C ARG A 5 -11.98 15.71 3.28
N GLY A 6 -11.47 15.38 4.48
CA GLY A 6 -11.30 13.99 4.90
C GLY A 6 -10.32 13.20 4.02
N LEU A 7 -9.35 13.88 3.41
CA LEU A 7 -8.40 13.28 2.45
C LEU A 7 -7.08 12.87 3.11
N GLU A 8 -7.06 12.64 4.41
CA GLU A 8 -5.86 12.15 5.10
C GLU A 8 -6.05 10.66 5.42
N VAL A 9 -5.13 9.83 4.92
CA VAL A 9 -5.07 8.40 5.26
C VAL A 9 -3.92 8.21 6.24
N THR A 10 -4.22 7.64 7.40
CA THR A 10 -3.23 7.29 8.42
C THR A 10 -3.12 5.78 8.50
N GLN A 11 -1.91 5.25 8.30
CA GLN A 11 -1.66 3.81 8.36
C GLN A 11 -0.48 3.52 9.28
N THR A 12 -0.56 2.43 10.03
CA THR A 12 0.53 1.93 10.88
C THR A 12 1.42 0.97 10.10
N ARG A 13 2.71 1.00 10.37
CA ARG A 13 3.71 0.08 9.80
C ARG A 13 4.61 -0.41 10.92
N ALA A 14 4.87 -1.72 10.98
CA ALA A 14 5.54 -2.35 12.12
C ALA A 14 7.02 -1.93 12.27
N ASP A 15 7.67 -1.52 11.19
CA ASP A 15 9.07 -1.05 11.15
C ASP A 15 9.22 0.45 11.47
N LEU A 16 8.12 1.17 11.71
CA LEU A 16 8.14 2.60 12.00
C LEU A 16 7.76 2.88 13.44
N SER A 17 8.40 3.88 14.05
CA SER A 17 8.08 4.35 15.40
C SER A 17 6.76 5.14 15.49
N GLY A 18 6.15 5.48 14.34
CA GLY A 18 4.91 6.24 14.27
C GLY A 18 4.17 6.02 12.96
N PRO A 19 2.92 6.50 12.85
CA PRO A 19 2.08 6.25 11.68
C PRO A 19 2.52 7.09 10.48
N VAL A 20 2.27 6.56 9.29
CA VAL A 20 2.46 7.26 8.01
C VAL A 20 1.16 7.96 7.64
N ARG A 21 1.22 9.26 7.37
CA ARG A 21 0.10 10.04 6.84
C ARG A 21 0.30 10.31 5.37
N THR A 22 -0.70 10.00 4.57
CA THR A 22 -0.71 10.21 3.12
C THR A 22 -1.99 10.92 2.69
N VAL A 23 -2.00 11.41 1.45
CA VAL A 23 -3.19 12.04 0.86
C VAL A 23 -4.04 10.96 0.19
N ALA A 24 -5.31 10.89 0.57
CA ALA A 24 -6.30 10.04 -0.09
C ALA A 24 -6.54 10.49 -1.53
N SER A 25 -7.03 9.56 -2.35
CA SER A 25 -7.51 9.83 -3.71
C SER A 25 -8.69 10.80 -3.63
N PRO A 26 -8.70 11.87 -4.44
CA PRO A 26 -9.82 12.81 -4.46
C PRO A 26 -11.05 12.25 -5.19
N ILE A 27 -10.90 11.14 -5.92
CA ILE A 27 -11.96 10.55 -6.76
C ILE A 27 -12.87 9.69 -5.90
N ARG A 28 -14.19 9.87 -6.08
CA ARG A 28 -15.21 9.04 -5.44
C ARG A 28 -15.81 8.09 -6.47
N MET A 29 -15.59 6.80 -6.28
CA MET A 29 -16.11 5.74 -7.14
C MET A 29 -17.24 5.00 -6.42
N SER A 30 -18.40 4.86 -7.06
CA SER A 30 -19.59 4.24 -6.46
C SER A 30 -19.60 2.72 -6.52
N LEU A 31 -19.05 2.12 -7.59
CA LEU A 31 -19.02 0.67 -7.79
C LEU A 31 -17.74 0.01 -7.25
N THR A 32 -16.60 0.70 -7.41
CA THR A 32 -15.28 0.21 -6.95
C THR A 32 -14.60 1.27 -6.09
N PRO A 33 -15.07 1.48 -4.84
CA PRO A 33 -14.47 2.47 -3.95
C PRO A 33 -12.96 2.22 -3.76
N VAL A 34 -12.18 3.30 -3.66
CA VAL A 34 -10.75 3.19 -3.35
C VAL A 34 -10.59 2.70 -1.92
N VAL A 35 -9.73 1.68 -1.73
CA VAL A 35 -9.42 1.09 -0.43
C VAL A 35 -7.95 1.33 -0.10
N TYR A 36 -7.67 1.58 1.18
CA TYR A 36 -6.34 1.72 1.74
C TYR A 36 -6.13 0.61 2.76
N ASP A 37 -5.91 -0.62 2.27
CA ASP A 37 -5.82 -1.83 3.09
C ASP A 37 -4.41 -2.09 3.63
N ARG A 38 -3.38 -1.56 2.95
CA ARG A 38 -1.98 -1.75 3.31
C ARG A 38 -1.21 -0.43 3.44
N PRO A 39 -0.35 -0.31 4.46
CA PRO A 39 0.56 0.81 4.56
C PRO A 39 1.52 0.84 3.36
N PRO A 40 2.10 2.00 3.02
CA PRO A 40 3.14 2.07 2.00
C PRO A 40 4.27 1.09 2.31
N PRO A 41 4.71 0.27 1.33
CA PRO A 41 5.70 -0.78 1.59
C PRO A 41 7.02 -0.19 2.09
N ALA A 42 7.71 -0.93 2.95
CA ALA A 42 9.11 -0.65 3.25
C ALA A 42 9.97 -0.89 2.00
N LEU A 43 11.18 -0.32 1.99
CA LEU A 43 12.11 -0.57 0.90
C LEU A 43 12.40 -2.08 0.81
N GLY A 44 12.13 -2.67 -0.35
CA GLY A 44 12.37 -4.09 -0.59
C GLY A 44 11.38 -5.06 0.08
N ALA A 45 10.24 -4.58 0.60
CA ALA A 45 9.27 -5.41 1.33
C ALA A 45 8.79 -6.66 0.57
N ASP A 46 8.71 -6.58 -0.76
CA ASP A 46 8.20 -7.66 -1.61
C ASP A 46 9.30 -8.36 -2.42
N THR A 47 10.58 -8.01 -2.24
CA THR A 47 11.68 -8.49 -3.09
C THR A 47 11.80 -10.02 -3.07
N GLU A 48 11.84 -10.63 -1.88
CA GLU A 48 11.99 -12.09 -1.78
C GLU A 48 10.76 -12.85 -2.30
N ALA A 49 9.56 -12.33 -2.04
CA ALA A 49 8.32 -12.93 -2.54
C ALA A 49 8.31 -12.97 -4.07
N MET A 50 8.67 -11.84 -4.71
CA MET A 50 8.74 -11.73 -6.18
C MET A 50 9.81 -12.64 -6.78
N LEU A 51 11.01 -12.67 -6.19
CA LEU A 51 12.09 -13.55 -6.67
C LEU A 51 11.74 -15.04 -6.49
N GLY A 52 11.09 -15.40 -5.38
CA GLY A 52 10.60 -16.75 -5.13
C GLY A 52 9.54 -17.18 -6.14
N GLU A 53 8.58 -16.30 -6.44
CA GLU A 53 7.56 -16.54 -7.45
C GLU A 53 8.17 -16.73 -8.84
N LEU A 54 9.10 -15.86 -9.25
CA LEU A 54 9.76 -15.96 -10.55
C LEU A 54 10.55 -17.28 -10.66
N GLY A 55 11.35 -17.62 -9.65
CA GLY A 55 12.10 -18.88 -9.65
C GLY A 55 11.21 -20.14 -9.61
N ALA A 56 10.00 -20.06 -9.05
CA ALA A 56 9.02 -21.14 -9.11
C ALA A 56 8.43 -21.31 -10.53
N ARG A 57 8.15 -20.20 -11.22
CA ARG A 57 7.69 -20.20 -12.61
C ARG A 57 8.74 -20.78 -13.55
N ASP A 58 10.00 -20.39 -13.39
CA ASP A 58 11.12 -20.89 -14.23
C ASP A 58 11.36 -22.40 -14.08
N ARG A 59 11.12 -22.97 -12.89
CA ARG A 59 11.21 -24.44 -12.68
C ARG A 59 10.03 -25.21 -13.29
N ALA A 60 8.92 -24.53 -13.54
CA ALA A 60 7.70 -25.13 -14.07
C ALA A 60 7.61 -25.08 -15.60
N SER A 61 8.53 -24.37 -16.27
CA SER A 61 8.71 -24.33 -17.73
C SER A 61 9.71 -25.38 -18.21
#